data_AF-A0A172TYY7-F1
#
_entry.id   AF-A0A172TYY7-F1
#
_cell.length_a   1.000
_cell.length_b   1.000
_cell.length_c   1.000
_cell.angle_alpha   90.00
_cell.angle_beta   90.00
_cell.angle_gamma   90.00
#
_symmetry.space_group_name_H-M   'P 1'
#
loop_
_entity.id
_entity.type
_entity.pdbx_description
1 polymer ?
#
loop_
_entity_poly.entity_id
_entity_poly.type
_entity_poly.pdbx_seq_one_letter_code
_entity_poly.pdbx_strand_id
1 'polypeptide(L)'
;MEFIWMIPLYIIMPVTGIILLLKGFNSGKGQGMKRIGAGVILLLLPCIHAFLLHRIENGNEKSLIGSYTLDSTEQAILKLYPDNTFEFAKVDSTLNYGKGKWQYRRWDIDEVALTFNDSTQLSFQVVNQDKENFLQTTFWTGTEHKYIKLVKSIKNR
;
A
#
# COMPACT_ATOMS: atom_id res chain seq x y z
N MET A 1 9.40 8.75 8.97
CA MET A 1 10.84 8.81 9.36
C MET A 1 11.60 7.57 8.84
N GLU A 2 11.33 7.11 7.60
CA GLU A 2 11.93 5.89 7.02
C GLU A 2 13.10 6.18 6.05
N PHE A 3 13.24 7.42 5.60
CA PHE A 3 14.15 7.81 4.51
C PHE A 3 15.64 7.62 4.82
N ILE A 4 16.04 7.78 6.09
CA ILE A 4 17.46 7.70 6.50
C ILE A 4 18.01 6.26 6.36
N TRP A 5 17.16 5.25 6.59
CA TRP A 5 17.55 3.84 6.47
C TRP A 5 17.58 3.33 5.02
N MET A 6 16.94 4.04 4.09
CA MET A 6 16.98 3.71 2.67
C MET A 6 18.34 4.02 2.04
N ILE A 7 19.04 5.08 2.48
CA ILE A 7 20.33 5.49 1.91
C ILE A 7 21.39 4.37 2.03
N PRO A 8 21.61 3.75 3.21
CA PRO A 8 22.53 2.62 3.32
C PRO A 8 22.16 1.43 2.43
N LEU A 9 20.86 1.11 2.34
CA LEU A 9 20.38 -0.06 1.60
C LEU A 9 20.50 0.13 0.08
N TYR A 10 20.14 1.30 -0.46
CA TYR A 10 20.08 1.53 -1.90
C TYR A 10 21.35 2.16 -2.49
N ILE A 11 22.26 2.68 -1.67
CA ILE A 11 23.49 3.32 -2.14
C ILE A 11 24.72 2.59 -1.61
N ILE A 12 24.86 2.46 -0.29
CA ILE A 12 26.09 1.93 0.32
C ILE A 12 26.25 0.43 0.02
N MET A 13 25.18 -0.37 0.18
CA MET A 13 25.23 -1.81 -0.08
C MET A 13 25.55 -2.14 -1.55
N PRO A 14 24.90 -1.53 -2.57
CA PRO A 14 25.26 -1.77 -3.96
C PRO A 14 26.68 -1.37 -4.30
N VAL A 15 27.14 -0.20 -3.84
CA VAL A 15 28.53 0.25 -4.07
C VAL A 15 29.53 -0.73 -3.45
N THR A 16 29.27 -1.16 -2.21
CA THR A 16 30.11 -2.15 -1.53
C THR A 16 30.08 -3.50 -2.25
N GLY A 17 28.91 -3.91 -2.75
CA GLY A 17 28.72 -5.12 -3.53
C GLY A 17 29.52 -5.11 -4.83
N ILE A 18 29.48 -4.01 -5.58
CA ILE A 18 30.29 -3.81 -6.80
C ILE A 18 31.79 -3.88 -6.47
N ILE A 19 32.25 -3.21 -5.41
CA ILE A 19 33.66 -3.24 -5.01
C ILE A 19 34.10 -4.67 -4.66
N LEU A 20 33.26 -5.44 -3.96
CA LEU A 20 33.55 -6.84 -3.62
C LEU A 20 33.56 -7.76 -4.84
N LEU A 21 32.65 -7.56 -5.80
CA LEU A 21 32.68 -8.28 -7.08
C LEU A 21 34.00 -8.02 -7.81
N LEU A 22 34.37 -6.74 -7.99
CA LEU A 22 35.61 -6.35 -8.69
C LEU A 22 36.87 -6.91 -8.00
N LYS A 23 36.95 -6.80 -6.66
CA LYS A 23 38.03 -7.41 -5.87
C LYS A 23 38.00 -8.93 -5.86
N GLY A 24 36.85 -9.54 -6.10
CA GLY A 24 36.66 -10.98 -6.15
C GLY A 24 37.12 -11.57 -7.48
N PHE A 25 36.80 -10.94 -8.61
CA PHE A 25 37.27 -11.32 -9.95
C PHE A 25 38.79 -11.18 -10.09
N ASN A 26 39.40 -10.22 -9.41
CA ASN A 26 40.84 -9.97 -9.44
C ASN A 26 41.65 -10.75 -8.37
N SER A 27 41.04 -11.70 -7.64
CA SER A 27 41.69 -12.41 -6.52
C SER A 27 41.87 -13.91 -6.80
N GLY A 28 42.88 -14.52 -6.16
CA GLY A 28 43.21 -15.94 -6.30
C GLY A 28 42.06 -16.89 -5.93
N LYS A 29 42.13 -18.13 -6.45
CA LYS A 29 41.12 -19.19 -6.30
C LYS A 29 40.73 -19.38 -4.81
N GLY A 30 39.43 -19.45 -4.52
CA GLY A 30 38.88 -19.61 -3.17
C GLY A 30 38.45 -18.29 -2.50
N GLN A 31 39.36 -17.35 -2.28
CA GLN A 31 39.00 -16.03 -1.72
C GLN A 31 38.20 -15.18 -2.72
N GLY A 32 38.49 -15.31 -4.01
CA GLY A 32 37.73 -14.64 -5.08
C GLY A 32 36.25 -15.04 -5.08
N MET A 33 35.94 -16.35 -5.01
CA MET A 33 34.56 -16.84 -4.97
C MET A 33 33.78 -16.36 -3.74
N LYS A 34 34.41 -16.30 -2.56
CA LYS A 34 33.76 -15.78 -1.35
C LYS A 34 33.38 -14.30 -1.48
N ARG A 35 34.29 -13.49 -2.05
CA ARG A 35 34.05 -12.07 -2.30
C ARG A 35 32.99 -11.84 -3.39
N ILE A 36 33.00 -12.65 -4.44
CA ILE A 36 31.96 -12.63 -5.48
C ILE A 36 30.60 -12.95 -4.85
N GLY A 37 30.49 -14.03 -4.07
CA GLY A 37 29.24 -14.40 -3.40
C GLY A 37 28.71 -13.31 -2.48
N ALA A 38 29.58 -12.72 -1.63
CA ALA A 38 29.19 -11.60 -0.78
C ALA A 38 28.75 -10.36 -1.59
N GLY A 39 29.45 -10.06 -2.69
CA GLY A 39 29.10 -8.96 -3.60
C GLY A 39 27.74 -9.15 -4.26
N VAL A 40 27.43 -10.36 -4.74
CA VAL A 40 26.11 -10.70 -5.28
C VAL A 40 25.01 -10.56 -4.23
N ILE A 41 25.22 -11.06 -3.01
CA ILE A 41 24.24 -10.94 -1.92
C ILE A 41 23.92 -9.47 -1.63
N LEU A 42 24.94 -8.62 -1.52
CA LEU A 42 24.75 -7.17 -1.29
C LEU A 42 24.00 -6.48 -2.41
N LEU A 43 24.19 -6.91 -3.66
CA LEU A 43 23.46 -6.37 -4.81
C LEU A 43 22.02 -6.87 -4.91
N LEU A 44 21.72 -8.05 -4.37
CA LEU A 44 20.36 -8.60 -4.34
C LEU A 44 19.51 -8.05 -3.19
N LEU A 45 20.13 -7.55 -2.12
CA LEU A 45 19.43 -7.00 -0.94
C LEU A 45 18.38 -5.92 -1.28
N PRO A 46 18.65 -4.91 -2.13
CA PRO A 46 17.64 -3.93 -2.54
C PRO A 46 16.47 -4.57 -3.28
N CYS A 47 16.74 -5.55 -4.15
CA CYS A 47 15.71 -6.27 -4.90
C CYS A 47 14.83 -7.11 -3.98
N ILE A 48 15.42 -7.80 -3.00
CA ILE A 48 14.69 -8.58 -1.99
C ILE A 48 13.80 -7.65 -1.16
N HIS A 49 14.34 -6.50 -0.73
CA HIS A 49 13.56 -5.52 0.01
C HIS A 49 12.38 -4.97 -0.79
N ALA A 50 12.60 -4.56 -2.05
CA ALA A 50 11.53 -4.11 -2.93
C ALA A 50 10.47 -5.19 -3.17
N PHE A 51 10.89 -6.45 -3.35
CA PHE A 51 9.98 -7.57 -3.50
C PHE A 51 9.14 -7.82 -2.24
N LEU A 52 9.75 -7.75 -1.05
CA LEU A 52 9.03 -7.89 0.22
C LEU A 52 8.02 -6.75 0.42
N LEU A 53 8.41 -5.51 0.15
CA LEU A 53 7.49 -4.37 0.20
C LEU A 53 6.30 -4.56 -0.75
N HIS A 54 6.56 -4.92 -1.99
CA HIS A 54 5.51 -5.18 -2.98
C HIS A 54 4.57 -6.31 -2.54
N ARG A 55 5.10 -7.38 -1.92
CA ARG A 55 4.27 -8.47 -1.38
C ARG A 55 3.39 -8.02 -0.21
N ILE A 56 3.93 -7.17 0.67
CA ILE A 56 3.17 -6.59 1.80
C ILE A 56 2.08 -5.66 1.27
N GLU A 57 2.40 -4.77 0.33
CA GLU A 57 1.44 -3.86 -0.30
C GLU A 57 0.30 -4.63 -0.97
N ASN A 58 0.62 -5.64 -1.79
CA ASN A 58 -0.39 -6.49 -2.41
C ASN A 58 -1.24 -7.25 -1.37
N GLY A 59 -0.65 -7.62 -0.23
CA GLY A 59 -1.37 -8.26 0.87
C GLY A 59 -2.35 -7.30 1.54
N ASN A 60 -1.90 -6.08 1.81
CA ASN A 60 -2.70 -5.00 2.40
C ASN A 60 -3.83 -4.61 1.44
N GLU A 61 -3.55 -4.39 0.17
CA GLU A 61 -4.53 -4.10 -0.87
C GLU A 61 -5.62 -5.18 -0.95
N LYS A 62 -5.23 -6.47 -0.99
CA LYS A 62 -6.19 -7.58 -0.97
C LYS A 62 -7.03 -7.62 0.31
N SER A 63 -6.45 -7.23 1.44
CA SER A 63 -7.16 -7.20 2.72
C SER A 63 -8.22 -6.09 2.80
N LEU A 64 -8.17 -5.12 1.88
CA LEU A 64 -9.11 -4.02 1.75
C LEU A 64 -10.30 -4.32 0.82
N ILE A 65 -10.27 -5.43 0.09
CA ILE A 65 -11.39 -5.84 -0.75
C ILE A 65 -12.55 -6.30 0.14
N GLY A 66 -13.71 -5.68 0.00
CA GLY A 66 -14.86 -5.94 0.86
C GLY A 66 -15.94 -4.86 0.82
N SER A 67 -16.94 -5.01 1.68
CA SER A 67 -18.01 -4.04 1.88
C SER A 67 -17.80 -3.32 3.22
N TYR A 68 -17.84 -1.99 3.19
CA TYR A 68 -17.65 -1.12 4.34
C TYR A 68 -18.90 -0.30 4.58
N THR A 69 -19.39 -0.28 5.80
CA THR A 69 -20.51 0.58 6.20
C THR A 69 -20.00 1.94 6.64
N LEU A 70 -20.61 2.97 6.07
CA LEU A 70 -20.39 4.37 6.36
C LEU A 70 -21.45 4.81 7.34
N ASP A 71 -20.99 5.29 8.50
CA ASP A 71 -21.80 5.71 9.63
C ASP A 71 -22.34 4.57 10.52
N SER A 72 -22.54 4.91 11.78
CA SER A 72 -23.27 4.11 12.78
C SER A 72 -24.73 3.83 12.41
N THR A 73 -25.22 4.47 11.35
CA THR A 73 -26.58 4.37 10.84
C THR A 73 -26.75 3.31 9.76
N GLU A 74 -25.67 2.62 9.32
CA GLU A 74 -25.67 1.60 8.25
C GLU A 74 -26.24 2.09 6.90
N GLN A 75 -26.41 3.40 6.71
CA GLN A 75 -27.15 3.93 5.56
C GLN A 75 -26.34 3.98 4.27
N ALA A 76 -25.01 3.91 4.31
CA ALA A 76 -24.18 3.92 3.11
C ALA A 76 -23.16 2.79 3.12
N ILE A 77 -22.96 2.16 1.95
CA ILE A 77 -22.02 1.05 1.75
C ILE A 77 -21.01 1.46 0.67
N LEU A 78 -19.73 1.35 1.01
CA LEU A 78 -18.60 1.37 0.07
C LEU A 78 -18.18 -0.07 -0.21
N LYS A 79 -18.22 -0.49 -1.47
CA LYS A 79 -17.70 -1.77 -1.92
C LYS A 79 -16.43 -1.57 -2.74
N LEU A 80 -15.36 -2.23 -2.34
CA LEU A 80 -14.09 -2.25 -3.08
C LEU A 80 -13.94 -3.60 -3.79
N TYR A 81 -13.73 -3.56 -5.11
CA TYR A 81 -13.61 -4.75 -5.96
C TYR A 81 -12.15 -5.05 -6.33
N PRO A 82 -11.81 -6.32 -6.63
CA PRO A 82 -10.46 -6.74 -7.01
C PRO A 82 -9.96 -6.18 -8.35
N ASP A 83 -10.84 -5.61 -9.18
CA ASP A 83 -10.52 -5.00 -10.47
C ASP A 83 -10.21 -3.49 -10.34
N ASN A 84 -9.92 -3.03 -9.13
CA ASN A 84 -9.67 -1.63 -8.78
C ASN A 84 -10.88 -0.72 -9.03
N THR A 85 -12.09 -1.26 -9.08
CA THR A 85 -13.33 -0.47 -9.13
C THR A 85 -14.02 -0.41 -7.77
N PHE A 86 -14.81 0.64 -7.53
CA PHE A 86 -15.64 0.75 -6.33
C PHE A 86 -17.08 1.12 -6.65
N GLU A 87 -17.97 0.78 -5.74
CA GLU A 87 -19.36 1.23 -5.72
C GLU A 87 -19.68 1.86 -4.37
N PHE A 88 -20.29 3.04 -4.41
CA PHE A 88 -20.72 3.79 -3.25
C PHE A 88 -22.24 3.99 -3.34
N ALA A 89 -23.00 3.37 -2.44
CA ALA A 89 -24.47 3.32 -2.51
C ALA A 89 -25.12 3.56 -1.15
N LYS A 90 -26.35 4.12 -1.16
CA LYS A 90 -27.21 4.17 0.05
C LYS A 90 -27.96 2.84 0.17
N VAL A 91 -28.02 2.24 1.36
CA VAL A 91 -28.71 0.95 1.59
C VAL A 91 -30.20 1.02 1.23
N ASP A 92 -30.84 2.13 1.59
CA ASP A 92 -32.30 2.29 1.43
C ASP A 92 -32.71 3.07 0.17
N SER A 93 -31.80 3.31 -0.77
CA SER A 93 -32.17 4.02 -2.00
C SER A 93 -31.52 3.41 -3.23
N THR A 94 -32.29 3.34 -4.31
CA THR A 94 -31.80 3.03 -5.66
C THR A 94 -30.81 4.07 -6.21
N LEU A 95 -30.52 5.15 -5.46
CA LEU A 95 -29.46 6.10 -5.80
C LEU A 95 -28.08 5.54 -5.41
N ASN A 96 -27.32 5.17 -6.45
CA ASN A 96 -25.88 5.03 -6.36
C ASN A 96 -25.26 6.42 -6.25
N TYR A 97 -24.52 6.67 -5.16
CA TYR A 97 -23.80 7.93 -4.96
C TYR A 97 -22.60 8.06 -5.92
N GLY A 98 -22.04 6.94 -6.39
CA GLY A 98 -21.04 6.97 -7.44
C GLY A 98 -20.32 5.65 -7.65
N LYS A 99 -19.63 5.57 -8.79
CA LYS A 99 -18.70 4.49 -9.15
C LYS A 99 -17.42 5.12 -9.67
N GLY A 100 -16.33 4.38 -9.56
CA GLY A 100 -15.04 4.84 -10.04
C GLY A 100 -13.95 3.82 -9.79
N LYS A 101 -12.71 4.30 -9.73
CA LYS A 101 -11.54 3.49 -9.44
C LYS A 101 -11.01 3.75 -8.04
N TRP A 102 -10.46 2.74 -7.41
CA TRP A 102 -9.75 2.89 -6.15
C TRP A 102 -8.29 2.47 -6.26
N GLN A 103 -7.47 3.00 -5.37
CA GLN A 103 -6.05 2.68 -5.29
C GLN A 103 -5.61 2.73 -3.82
N TYR A 104 -4.84 1.72 -3.39
CA TYR A 104 -4.12 1.78 -2.12
C TYR A 104 -2.81 2.56 -2.28
N ARG A 105 -2.54 3.48 -1.36
CA ARG A 105 -1.32 4.28 -1.32
C ARG A 105 -0.70 4.15 0.06
N ARG A 106 0.60 3.88 0.08
CA ARG A 106 1.41 3.82 1.30
C ARG A 106 2.49 4.88 1.22
N TRP A 107 2.22 6.03 1.81
CA TRP A 107 3.17 7.13 1.94
C TRP A 107 3.59 7.20 3.42
N ASP A 108 3.26 8.29 4.12
CA ASP A 108 3.43 8.38 5.58
C ASP A 108 2.29 7.70 6.35
N ILE A 109 1.14 7.55 5.70
CA ILE A 109 -0.04 6.83 6.19
C ILE A 109 -0.53 5.88 5.09
N ASP A 110 -1.12 4.78 5.52
CA ASP A 110 -1.85 3.87 4.64
C ASP A 110 -3.18 4.53 4.25
N GLU A 111 -3.45 4.65 2.96
CA GLU A 111 -4.59 5.38 2.43
C GLU A 111 -5.26 4.60 1.28
N VAL A 112 -6.59 4.66 1.21
CA VAL A 112 -7.39 4.24 0.06
C VAL A 112 -7.90 5.50 -0.62
N ALA A 113 -7.42 5.76 -1.83
CA ALA A 113 -7.87 6.86 -2.67
C ALA A 113 -8.91 6.35 -3.67
N LEU A 114 -10.08 6.97 -3.67
CA LEU A 114 -11.17 6.77 -4.62
C LEU A 114 -11.13 7.90 -5.65
N THR A 115 -11.24 7.56 -6.92
CA THR A 115 -11.40 8.50 -8.04
C THR A 115 -12.71 8.18 -8.74
N PHE A 116 -13.67 9.09 -8.62
CA PHE A 116 -14.97 8.99 -9.29
C PHE A 116 -14.83 9.27 -10.79
N ASN A 117 -15.82 8.83 -11.58
CA ASN A 117 -15.81 9.02 -13.03
C ASN A 117 -15.81 10.51 -13.47
N ASP A 118 -16.31 11.40 -12.61
CA ASP A 118 -16.30 12.86 -12.80
C ASP A 118 -14.95 13.49 -12.39
N SER A 119 -13.91 12.67 -12.13
CA SER A 119 -12.57 13.06 -11.66
C SER A 119 -12.51 13.63 -10.24
N THR A 120 -13.61 13.58 -9.50
CA THR A 120 -13.63 13.89 -8.08
C THR A 120 -12.83 12.84 -7.30
N GLN A 121 -12.04 13.24 -6.31
CA GLN A 121 -11.20 12.34 -5.51
C GLN A 121 -11.63 12.34 -4.05
N LEU A 122 -11.66 11.17 -3.41
CA LEU A 122 -11.96 11.00 -1.99
C LEU A 122 -10.98 10.01 -1.39
N SER A 123 -10.43 10.30 -0.21
CA SER A 123 -9.46 9.42 0.40
C SER A 123 -9.77 9.06 1.86
N PHE A 124 -9.34 7.87 2.23
CA PHE A 124 -9.57 7.29 3.55
C PHE A 124 -8.28 6.70 4.08
N GLN A 125 -7.90 7.03 5.31
CA GLN A 125 -6.83 6.38 6.03
C GLN A 125 -7.25 4.95 6.42
N VAL A 126 -6.35 4.00 6.23
CA VAL A 126 -6.51 2.64 6.74
C VAL A 126 -6.01 2.61 8.19
N VAL A 127 -6.87 2.24 9.11
CA VAL A 127 -6.55 2.05 10.53
C VAL A 127 -6.73 0.58 10.86
N ASN A 128 -5.68 -0.07 11.34
CA ASN A 128 -5.76 -1.45 11.81
C ASN A 128 -6.07 -1.43 13.32
N GLN A 129 -7.25 -1.92 13.70
CA GLN A 129 -7.65 -2.15 15.09
C GLN A 129 -8.10 -3.61 15.24
N ASP A 130 -7.66 -4.29 16.30
CA ASP A 130 -8.14 -5.64 16.66
C ASP A 130 -8.10 -6.70 15.52
N LYS A 131 -7.12 -6.60 14.61
CA LYS A 131 -6.95 -7.45 13.41
C LYS A 131 -7.99 -7.23 12.30
N GLU A 132 -8.79 -6.17 12.40
CA GLU A 132 -9.70 -5.70 11.36
C GLU A 132 -9.19 -4.37 10.78
N ASN A 133 -9.37 -4.20 9.47
CA ASN A 133 -9.04 -2.95 8.79
C ASN A 133 -10.27 -2.04 8.80
N PHE A 134 -10.11 -0.87 9.38
CA PHE A 134 -11.08 0.22 9.39
C PHE A 134 -10.64 1.30 8.41
N LEU A 135 -11.59 1.93 7.74
CA LEU A 135 -11.33 3.10 6.90
C LEU A 135 -11.76 4.34 7.68
N GLN A 136 -10.82 5.18 8.07
CA GLN A 136 -11.08 6.44 8.74
C GLN A 136 -10.90 7.57 7.73
N THR A 137 -11.87 8.48 7.64
CA THR A 137 -11.75 9.64 6.74
C THR A 137 -10.54 10.48 7.08
N THR A 138 -9.70 10.72 6.09
CA THR A 138 -8.68 11.77 6.10
C THR A 138 -9.16 12.86 5.15
N PHE A 139 -8.89 14.10 5.50
CA PHE A 139 -9.56 15.29 4.96
C PHE A 139 -9.60 15.41 3.43
N TRP A 140 -10.67 16.07 2.94
CA TRP A 140 -10.93 16.45 1.56
C TRP A 140 -10.40 17.85 1.23
N THR A 141 -9.91 18.06 0.01
CA THR A 141 -9.72 19.39 -0.58
C THR A 141 -11.00 19.87 -1.26
N GLY A 142 -11.65 20.88 -0.70
CA GLY A 142 -12.56 21.77 -1.43
C GLY A 142 -14.07 21.56 -1.21
N THR A 143 -14.64 22.45 -0.39
CA THR A 143 -16.07 22.79 -0.21
C THR A 143 -17.02 21.77 0.45
N GLU A 144 -17.38 22.16 1.67
CA GLU A 144 -18.53 21.79 2.53
C GLU A 144 -18.60 20.41 3.20
N HIS A 145 -18.89 20.49 4.51
CA HIS A 145 -18.71 19.48 5.53
C HIS A 145 -19.79 18.39 5.51
N LYS A 146 -19.37 17.14 5.27
CA LYS A 146 -20.00 15.94 5.88
C LYS A 146 -18.92 14.94 6.26
N TYR A 147 -18.73 14.77 7.56
CA TYR A 147 -17.84 13.75 8.13
C TYR A 147 -18.55 12.39 8.05
N ILE A 148 -17.92 11.39 7.44
CA ILE A 148 -18.49 10.05 7.37
C ILE A 148 -17.47 9.05 7.94
N LYS A 149 -17.67 8.64 9.18
CA LYS A 149 -16.85 7.62 9.85
C LYS A 149 -17.21 6.25 9.26
N LEU A 150 -16.29 5.52 8.62
CA LEU A 150 -16.57 4.12 8.29
C LEU A 150 -16.41 3.26 9.52
N VAL A 151 -17.47 2.52 9.82
CA VAL A 151 -17.55 1.62 10.95
C VAL A 151 -17.73 0.24 10.33
N LYS A 152 -16.64 -0.52 10.27
CA LYS A 152 -16.58 -1.96 10.01
C LYS A 152 -16.58 -2.41 8.54
N SER A 153 -15.65 -3.33 8.25
CA SER A 153 -15.68 -4.19 7.07
C SER A 153 -16.60 -5.38 7.35
N ILE A 154 -17.73 -5.50 6.67
CA ILE A 154 -18.56 -6.72 6.71
C ILE A 154 -18.04 -7.67 5.63
N LYS A 155 -17.27 -8.68 6.05
CA LYS A 155 -16.91 -9.81 5.18
C LYS A 155 -18.07 -10.79 5.17
N ASN A 156 -18.88 -10.78 4.11
CA ASN A 156 -19.78 -11.90 3.85
C ASN A 156 -18.93 -13.11 3.47
N ARG A 157 -18.88 -14.09 4.38
CA ARG A 157 -18.36 -15.43 4.11
C ARG A 157 -19.36 -16.22 3.27
#